data_AF-A0A420DST4-F1
#
_entry.id   AF-A0A420DST4-F1
#
_cell.length_a   1.000
_cell.length_b   1.000
_cell.length_c   1.000
_cell.angle_alpha   90.00
_cell.angle_beta   90.00
_cell.angle_gamma   90.00
#
_symmetry.space_group_name_H-M   'P 1'
#
loop_
_entity.id
_entity.type
_entity.pdbx_description
1 polymer ?
#
loop_
_entity_poly.entity_id
_entity_poly.type
_entity_poly.pdbx_seq_one_letter_code
_entity_poly.pdbx_strand_id
1 'polypeptide(L)'
;MKMFVCNICTADSAAFVERVRGAFPLLNVEGIDCMSGCARAQTVAFRAAGKTAYLFGDITEADFEALETFCGLYADSDDGKFRDARALGDLRHKAIARIPA
;
A
#
# COMPACT_ATOMS: atom_id res chain seq x y z
N MET A 1 0.92 -6.64 -10.27
CA MET A 1 0.98 -6.39 -8.81
C MET A 1 -0.43 -6.32 -8.26
N LYS A 2 -0.62 -6.50 -6.96
CA LYS A 2 -1.91 -6.35 -6.28
C LYS A 2 -1.74 -5.44 -5.05
N MET A 3 -2.70 -4.55 -4.86
CA MET A 3 -2.82 -3.71 -3.67
C MET A 3 -3.89 -4.32 -2.76
N PHE A 4 -3.54 -4.59 -1.51
CA PHE A 4 -4.45 -5.05 -0.49
C PHE A 4 -4.76 -3.92 0.48
N VAL A 5 -6.03 -3.75 0.85
CA VAL A 5 -6.47 -2.71 1.78
C VAL A 5 -7.20 -3.39 2.94
N CYS A 6 -6.79 -3.09 4.18
CA CYS A 6 -7.48 -3.64 5.36
C CYS A 6 -8.95 -3.18 5.38
N ASN A 7 -9.89 -4.09 5.57
CA ASN A 7 -11.32 -3.76 5.58
C ASN A 7 -11.95 -3.75 7.00
N ILE A 8 -11.21 -4.15 8.06
CA ILE A 8 -11.71 -4.23 9.45
C ILE A 8 -10.89 -3.44 10.49
N CYS A 9 -9.85 -2.71 10.10
CA CYS A 9 -8.95 -2.05 11.05
C CYS A 9 -9.66 -0.94 11.87
N THR A 10 -10.68 -0.32 11.28
CA THR A 10 -11.54 0.71 11.89
C THR A 10 -12.98 0.57 11.36
N ALA A 11 -13.92 1.30 11.96
CA ALA A 11 -15.30 1.36 11.47
C ALA A 11 -15.44 1.91 10.03
N ASP A 12 -14.47 2.69 9.55
CA ASP A 12 -14.46 3.30 8.21
C ASP A 12 -13.65 2.49 7.18
N SER A 13 -12.99 1.41 7.60
CA SER A 13 -12.08 0.65 6.74
C SER A 13 -12.76 0.08 5.48
N ALA A 14 -14.01 -0.40 5.59
CA ALA A 14 -14.74 -0.88 4.42
C ALA A 14 -15.02 0.22 3.39
N ALA A 15 -15.38 1.43 3.84
CA ALA A 15 -15.58 2.57 2.94
C ALA A 15 -14.26 3.07 2.35
N PHE A 16 -13.16 2.98 3.12
CA PHE A 16 -11.82 3.30 2.62
C PHE A 16 -11.40 2.42 1.44
N VAL A 17 -11.74 1.12 1.45
CA VAL A 17 -11.49 0.22 0.30
C VAL A 17 -12.11 0.77 -0.98
N GLU A 18 -13.35 1.26 -0.93
CA GLU A 18 -14.04 1.81 -2.09
C GLU A 18 -13.42 3.14 -2.56
N ARG A 19 -12.96 3.98 -1.64
CA ARG A 19 -12.23 5.21 -1.99
C ARG A 19 -10.91 4.91 -2.71
N VAL A 20 -10.18 3.89 -2.25
CA VAL A 20 -8.98 3.41 -2.94
C VAL A 20 -9.33 2.84 -4.33
N ARG A 21 -10.40 2.04 -4.46
CA ARG A 21 -10.83 1.53 -5.78
C ARG A 21 -11.17 2.67 -6.76
N GLY A 22 -11.82 3.72 -6.27
CA GLY A 22 -12.12 4.92 -7.07
C GLY A 22 -10.87 5.70 -7.50
N ALA A 23 -9.87 5.79 -6.61
CA ALA A 23 -8.62 6.50 -6.88
C ALA A 23 -7.66 5.73 -7.80
N PHE A 24 -7.68 4.39 -7.76
CA PHE A 24 -6.77 3.53 -8.52
C PHE A 24 -7.53 2.56 -9.44
N PRO A 25 -8.31 3.06 -10.43
CA PRO A 25 -9.22 2.23 -11.23
C PRO A 25 -8.51 1.20 -12.13
N LEU A 26 -7.22 1.38 -12.41
CA LEU A 26 -6.40 0.47 -13.21
C LEU A 26 -5.62 -0.55 -12.36
N LEU A 27 -5.64 -0.41 -11.03
CA LEU A 27 -4.91 -1.29 -10.12
C LEU A 27 -5.82 -2.40 -9.61
N ASN A 28 -5.26 -3.60 -9.43
CA ASN A 28 -5.98 -4.68 -8.77
C ASN A 28 -6.01 -4.42 -7.26
N VAL A 29 -7.11 -3.83 -6.78
CA VAL A 29 -7.35 -3.48 -5.37
C VAL A 29 -8.27 -4.52 -4.71
N GLU A 30 -7.76 -5.21 -3.70
CA GLU A 30 -8.48 -6.22 -2.93
C GLU A 30 -8.63 -5.80 -1.47
N GLY A 31 -9.85 -5.82 -0.94
CA GLY A 31 -10.08 -5.71 0.50
C GLY A 31 -9.70 -7.02 1.19
N ILE A 32 -8.96 -6.95 2.29
CA ILE A 32 -8.60 -8.12 3.11
C ILE A 32 -8.86 -7.85 4.59
N ASP A 33 -9.17 -8.90 5.33
CA ASP A 33 -9.51 -8.82 6.74
C ASP A 33 -8.31 -8.34 7.58
N CYS A 34 -7.31 -9.19 7.83
CA CYS A 34 -6.25 -8.86 8.78
C CYS A 34 -4.85 -8.82 8.15
N MET A 35 -4.11 -7.74 8.45
CA MET A 35 -2.67 -7.60 8.19
C MET A 35 -1.87 -7.29 9.47
N SER A 36 -2.48 -7.46 10.65
CA SER A 36 -1.88 -7.21 11.98
C SER A 36 -1.28 -5.80 12.17
N GLY A 37 -1.77 -4.81 11.43
CA GLY A 37 -1.29 -3.42 11.48
C GLY A 37 -2.26 -2.43 12.14
N CYS A 38 -3.21 -2.90 12.96
CA CYS A 38 -4.28 -2.05 13.51
C CYS A 38 -3.77 -0.90 14.39
N ALA A 39 -2.57 -1.01 14.98
CA ALA A 39 -1.94 0.09 15.71
C ALA A 39 -1.55 1.29 14.82
N ARG A 40 -1.55 1.10 13.50
CA ARG A 40 -1.25 2.09 12.46
C ARG A 40 -2.29 2.01 11.34
N ALA A 41 -3.57 1.95 11.70
CA ALA A 41 -4.65 2.01 10.72
C ALA A 41 -4.67 3.38 10.02
N GLN A 42 -5.01 3.50 8.75
CA GLN A 42 -5.43 2.47 7.80
C GLN A 42 -4.22 1.81 7.12
N THR A 43 -4.28 0.50 6.87
CA THR A 43 -3.17 -0.25 6.26
C THR A 43 -3.41 -0.63 4.81
N VAL A 44 -2.33 -0.58 4.03
CA VAL A 44 -2.28 -0.92 2.61
C VAL A 44 -1.02 -1.76 2.36
N ALA A 45 -1.16 -2.87 1.65
CA ALA A 45 -0.03 -3.70 1.25
C ALA A 45 0.08 -3.85 -0.27
N PHE A 46 1.32 -4.01 -0.75
CA PHE A 46 1.61 -4.31 -2.15
C PHE A 46 2.34 -5.63 -2.25
N ARG A 47 1.87 -6.50 -3.18
CA ARG A 47 2.52 -7.77 -3.49
C ARG A 47 2.59 -8.02 -4.99
N ALA A 48 3.69 -8.61 -5.42
CA ALA A 48 3.85 -9.26 -6.71
C ALA A 48 4.80 -10.45 -6.53
N ALA A 49 4.57 -11.53 -7.29
CA ALA A 49 5.45 -12.69 -7.24
C ALA A 49 6.90 -12.29 -7.59
N GLY A 50 7.87 -12.79 -6.83
CA GLY A 50 9.29 -12.47 -7.01
C GLY A 50 9.73 -11.08 -6.53
N LYS A 51 8.81 -10.25 -6.02
CA LYS A 51 9.12 -8.90 -5.53
C LYS A 51 8.94 -8.80 -4.02
N THR A 52 9.75 -7.94 -3.39
CA THR A 52 9.60 -7.57 -1.98
C THR A 52 8.17 -7.06 -1.73
N ALA A 53 7.48 -7.60 -0.73
CA ALA A 53 6.18 -7.10 -0.33
C ALA A 53 6.32 -5.92 0.63
N TYR A 54 5.43 -4.94 0.51
CA TYR A 54 5.41 -3.75 1.36
C TYR A 54 4.09 -3.70 2.12
N LEU A 55 4.15 -3.34 3.40
CA LEU A 55 2.99 -2.98 4.22
C LEU A 55 3.19 -1.56 4.72
N PHE A 56 2.24 -0.69 4.43
CA PHE A 56 2.17 0.68 4.93
C PHE A 56 1.02 0.82 5.91
N GLY A 57 1.18 1.73 6.88
CA GLY A 57 0.15 2.14 7.83
C GLY A 57 -0.06 3.65 7.84
N ASP A 58 -0.99 4.11 8.65
CA ASP A 58 -1.37 5.53 8.78
C ASP A 58 -1.73 6.16 7.41
N ILE A 59 -2.30 5.36 6.51
CA ILE A 59 -2.63 5.78 5.15
C ILE A 59 -3.93 6.58 5.17
N THR A 60 -3.92 7.69 4.44
CA THR A 60 -5.05 8.59 4.21
C THR A 60 -5.15 8.93 2.73
N GLU A 61 -6.21 9.63 2.31
CA GLU A 61 -6.36 10.09 0.92
C GLU A 61 -5.25 11.06 0.51
N ALA A 62 -4.65 11.79 1.46
CA ALA A 62 -3.50 12.65 1.19
C ALA A 62 -2.24 11.87 0.74
N ASP A 63 -2.20 10.56 0.96
CA ASP A 63 -1.09 9.71 0.54
C ASP A 63 -1.28 9.12 -0.87
N PHE A 64 -2.41 9.38 -1.54
CA PHE A 64 -2.73 8.71 -2.81
C PHE A 64 -1.74 9.03 -3.92
N GLU A 65 -1.26 10.27 -4.03
CA GLU A 65 -0.22 10.65 -5.00
C GLU A 65 1.12 9.91 -4.73
N ALA A 66 1.48 9.76 -3.45
CA ALA A 66 2.68 9.02 -3.06
C ALA A 66 2.53 7.51 -3.31
N LEU A 67 1.32 6.96 -3.12
CA LEU A 67 1.00 5.57 -3.44
C LEU A 67 1.00 5.32 -4.96
N GLU A 68 0.55 6.27 -5.77
CA GLU A 68 0.66 6.21 -7.24
C GLU A 68 2.14 6.20 -7.67
N THR A 69 2.93 7.09 -7.09
CA THR A 69 4.39 7.12 -7.31
C THR A 69 5.04 5.79 -6.92
N PHE A 70 4.65 5.21 -5.77
CA PHE A 70 5.08 3.88 -5.36
C PHE A 70 4.71 2.82 -6.38
N CYS A 71 3.47 2.84 -6.91
CA CYS A 71 3.02 1.85 -7.90
C CYS A 71 3.87 1.91 -9.16
N GLY A 72 4.19 3.09 -9.67
CA GLY A 72 5.07 3.26 -10.83
C GLY A 72 6.46 2.67 -10.57
N LEU A 73 7.11 3.08 -9.48
CA LEU A 73 8.43 2.56 -9.13
C LEU A 73 8.42 1.03 -8.90
N TYR A 74 7.37 0.51 -8.26
CA TYR A 74 7.23 -0.92 -7.99
C TYR A 74 6.93 -1.72 -9.25
N ALA A 75 6.30 -1.12 -10.25
CA ALA A 75 6.11 -1.72 -11.58
C ALA A 75 7.46 -1.89 -12.28
N ASP A 76 8.25 -0.81 -12.29
CA ASP A 76 9.53 -0.71 -13.02
C ASP A 76 10.69 -1.48 -12.36
N SER A 77 10.57 -1.83 -11.08
CA SER A 77 11.59 -2.58 -10.34
C SER A 77 11.45 -4.09 -10.53
N ASP A 78 12.52 -4.80 -10.91
CA ASP A 78 12.47 -6.26 -11.08
C ASP A 78 12.20 -7.02 -9.76
N ASP A 79 12.76 -6.56 -8.65
CA ASP A 79 12.69 -7.23 -7.33
C ASP A 79 11.85 -6.47 -6.29
N GLY A 80 11.22 -5.37 -6.72
CA GLY A 80 10.41 -4.49 -5.88
C GLY A 80 11.20 -3.67 -4.88
N LYS A 81 12.54 -3.65 -4.93
CA LYS A 81 13.35 -2.82 -4.04
C LYS A 81 13.64 -1.47 -4.67
N PHE A 82 13.87 -0.47 -3.81
CA PHE A 82 14.23 0.88 -4.20
C PHE A 82 15.53 1.27 -3.50
N ARG A 83 16.51 1.75 -4.28
CA ARG A 83 17.75 2.32 -3.72
C ARG A 83 17.50 3.64 -3.00
N ASP A 84 16.48 4.39 -3.44
CA ASP A 84 16.11 5.68 -2.89
C ASP A 84 14.58 5.82 -2.83
N ALA A 85 14.06 6.07 -1.64
CA ALA A 85 12.63 6.23 -1.38
C ALA A 85 12.20 7.69 -1.20
N ARG A 86 13.10 8.67 -1.44
CA ARG A 86 12.77 10.10 -1.31
C ARG A 86 11.64 10.54 -2.23
N ALA A 87 11.50 9.91 -3.39
CA ALA A 87 10.38 10.13 -4.31
C ALA A 87 9.00 9.82 -3.69
N LEU A 88 8.95 9.01 -2.62
CA LEU A 88 7.70 8.66 -1.94
C LEU A 88 7.25 9.71 -0.91
N GLY A 89 7.99 10.81 -0.73
CA GLY A 89 7.66 11.80 0.29
C GLY A 89 7.50 11.14 1.68
N ASP A 90 6.46 11.50 2.41
CA ASP A 90 6.21 11.01 3.77
C ASP A 90 5.82 9.53 3.83
N LEU A 91 5.33 8.94 2.73
CA LEU A 91 4.99 7.52 2.65
C LEU A 91 6.19 6.62 3.01
N ARG A 92 7.43 7.08 2.76
CA ARG A 92 8.66 6.33 3.10
C ARG A 92 8.79 6.03 4.60
N HIS A 93 8.18 6.87 5.44
CA HIS A 93 8.17 6.73 6.91
C HIS A 93 6.94 5.96 7.42
N LYS A 94 5.99 5.70 6.53
CA LYS A 94 4.76 4.95 6.82
C LYS A 94 4.90 3.44 6.62
N ALA A 95 6.06 2.97 6.17
CA ALA A 95 6.34 1.54 6.03
C ALA A 95 6.34 0.85 7.41
N ILE A 96 5.50 -0.17 7.56
CA ILE A 96 5.47 -1.08 8.72
C ILE A 96 6.42 -2.24 8.48
N ALA A 97 6.39 -2.83 7.28
CA ALA A 97 7.19 -3.99 6.93
C ALA A 97 7.63 -3.96 5.47
N ARG A 98 8.81 -4.56 5.24
CA ARG A 98 9.33 -4.93 3.93
C ARG A 98 9.70 -6.41 4.01
N ILE A 99 8.99 -7.24 3.27
CA ILE A 99 9.08 -8.70 3.38
C ILE A 99 9.76 -9.21 2.09
N PRO A 100 10.94 -9.83 2.18
CA PRO A 100 11.61 -10.42 1.02
C PRO A 100 10.71 -11.43 0.28
N ALA A 101 10.95 -11.58 -1.03
CA ALA A 101 10.23 -12.52 -1.89
C ALA A 101 10.48 -13.99 -1.53
#